data_AF-A0A7C2EM22-F1
#
_entry.id   AF-A0A7C2EM22-F1
#
_cell.length_a   1.000
_cell.length_b   1.000
_cell.length_c   1.000
_cell.angle_alpha   90.00
_cell.angle_beta   90.00
_cell.angle_gamma   90.00
#
_symmetry.space_group_name_H-M   'P 1'
#
loop_
_entity.id
_entity.type
_entity.pdbx_description
1 polymer ?
#
loop_
_entity_poly.entity_id
_entity_poly.type
_entity_poly.pdbx_seq_one_letter_code
_entity_poly.pdbx_strand_id
1 'polypeptide(L)'
;MAFTFEGLNVYQRALKVAETVSGAAAAFGRGHYPLGDELRRGSYRVCQQIAEGTGRWPRAEQRGAFSGARGVVLELVPLLELARRASLLPVEMHESLKGELEALSKMLTGLIRGGEKKEEK
;
A
#
# COMPACT_ATOMS: atom_id res chain seq x y z
N MET A 1 -0.96 -24.13 0.77
CA MET A 1 -1.89 -23.06 0.37
C MET A 1 -1.55 -22.62 -1.05
N ALA A 2 -2.54 -22.43 -1.92
CA ALA A 2 -2.31 -22.01 -3.31
C ALA A 2 -1.85 -20.55 -3.43
N PHE A 3 -2.24 -19.69 -2.47
CA PHE A 3 -1.92 -18.26 -2.44
C PHE A 3 -0.94 -17.95 -1.30
N THR A 4 0.36 -18.18 -1.53
CA THR A 4 1.39 -18.02 -0.49
C THR A 4 1.58 -16.57 -0.02
N PHE A 5 1.23 -15.59 -0.86
CA PHE A 5 1.32 -14.16 -0.52
C PHE A 5 0.40 -13.77 0.64
N GLU A 6 -0.68 -14.51 0.89
CA GLU A 6 -1.60 -14.23 1.99
C GLU A 6 -0.90 -14.36 3.36
N GLY A 7 0.17 -15.15 3.45
CA GLY A 7 0.97 -15.26 4.67
C GLY A 7 1.99 -14.13 4.88
N LEU A 8 2.18 -13.24 3.91
CA LEU A 8 3.20 -12.18 4.02
C LEU A 8 2.69 -11.04 4.90
N ASN A 9 3.49 -10.66 5.89
CA ASN A 9 3.17 -9.52 6.76
C ASN A 9 2.96 -8.23 5.95
N VAL A 10 3.81 -8.00 4.93
CA VAL A 10 3.68 -6.82 4.05
C VAL A 10 2.35 -6.79 3.30
N TYR A 11 1.82 -7.96 2.92
CA TYR A 11 0.52 -8.06 2.24
C TYR A 11 -0.64 -7.75 3.20
N GLN A 12 -0.61 -8.32 4.41
CA GLN A 12 -1.62 -8.07 5.43
C GLN A 12 -1.69 -6.59 5.83
N ARG A 13 -0.53 -5.92 5.96
CA ARG A 13 -0.47 -4.47 6.20
C ARG A 13 -0.99 -3.66 5.03
N ALA A 14 -0.67 -4.06 3.80
CA ALA A 14 -1.20 -3.40 2.60
C ALA A 14 -2.73 -3.49 2.54
N LEU A 15 -3.31 -4.65 2.87
CA LEU A 15 -4.76 -4.81 2.99
C LEU A 15 -5.36 -3.87 4.04
N LYS A 16 -4.71 -3.74 5.22
CA LYS A 16 -5.20 -2.83 6.26
C LYS A 16 -5.17 -1.38 5.84
N VAL A 17 -4.13 -0.96 5.13
CA VAL A 17 -4.05 0.38 4.52
C VAL A 17 -5.18 0.55 3.50
N ALA A 18 -5.40 -0.41 2.61
CA ALA A 18 -6.45 -0.34 1.60
C ALA A 18 -7.86 -0.26 2.20
N GLU A 19 -8.14 -1.04 3.24
CA GLU A 19 -9.41 -0.97 3.99
C GLU A 19 -9.62 0.42 4.59
N THR A 20 -8.60 0.94 5.29
CA THR A 20 -8.67 2.24 5.98
C THR A 20 -8.83 3.39 4.98
N VAL A 21 -8.05 3.38 3.90
CA VAL A 21 -8.12 4.38 2.82
C VAL A 21 -9.48 4.33 2.13
N SER A 22 -10.00 3.14 1.86
CA SER A 22 -11.30 2.98 1.20
C SER A 22 -12.45 3.49 2.06
N GLY A 23 -12.45 3.16 3.35
CA GLY A 23 -13.43 3.67 4.30
C GLY A 23 -13.39 5.19 4.42
N ALA A 24 -12.18 5.78 4.52
CA ALA A 24 -12.03 7.23 4.59
C ALA A 24 -12.48 7.93 3.30
N ALA A 25 -12.08 7.41 2.14
CA ALA A 25 -12.43 7.96 0.83
C ALA A 25 -13.94 7.87 0.54
N ALA A 26 -14.68 6.96 1.16
CA ALA A 26 -16.13 6.87 1.02
C ALA A 26 -16.87 8.09 1.60
N ALA A 27 -16.25 8.79 2.57
CA ALA A 27 -16.80 10.01 3.18
C ALA A 27 -16.47 11.28 2.38
N PHE A 28 -15.63 11.19 1.34
CA PHE A 28 -15.23 12.37 0.57
C PHE A 28 -16.44 12.89 -0.21
N GLY A 29 -16.81 14.14 -0.01
CA GLY A 29 -17.97 14.75 -0.65
C GLY A 29 -17.78 15.09 -2.13
N ARG A 30 -18.85 15.56 -2.76
CA ARG A 30 -18.84 16.07 -4.14
C ARG A 30 -17.72 17.09 -4.33
N GLY A 31 -16.98 16.95 -5.43
CA GLY A 31 -15.78 17.75 -5.72
C GLY A 31 -14.47 17.06 -5.35
N HIS A 32 -14.49 16.06 -4.46
CA HIS A 32 -13.31 15.33 -4.00
C HIS A 32 -13.30 13.84 -4.36
N TYR A 33 -14.33 13.36 -5.05
CA TYR A 33 -14.40 11.98 -5.54
C TYR A 33 -13.17 11.54 -6.34
N PRO A 34 -12.61 12.37 -7.26
CA PRO A 34 -11.41 11.95 -8.01
C PRO A 34 -10.22 11.64 -7.09
N LEU A 35 -10.00 12.44 -6.06
CA LEU A 35 -8.94 12.21 -5.06
C LEU A 35 -9.19 10.93 -4.26
N GLY A 36 -10.42 10.73 -3.80
CA GLY A 36 -10.81 9.51 -3.08
C GLY A 36 -10.68 8.26 -3.94
N ASP A 37 -11.01 8.35 -5.23
CA ASP A 37 -10.84 7.27 -6.21
C ASP A 37 -9.36 6.95 -6.46
N GLU A 38 -8.49 7.96 -6.59
CA GLU A 38 -7.05 7.77 -6.76
C GLU A 38 -6.42 7.08 -5.56
N LEU A 39 -6.76 7.53 -4.35
CA LEU A 39 -6.33 6.90 -3.10
C LEU A 39 -6.75 5.42 -3.03
N ARG A 40 -8.03 5.11 -3.32
CA ARG A 40 -8.54 3.74 -3.37
C ARG A 40 -7.78 2.90 -4.39
N ARG A 41 -7.71 3.35 -5.65
CA ARG A 41 -7.01 2.63 -6.72
C ARG A 41 -5.55 2.38 -6.39
N GLY A 42 -4.84 3.39 -5.87
CA GLY A 42 -3.45 3.25 -5.46
C GLY A 42 -3.28 2.20 -4.36
N SER A 43 -4.11 2.25 -3.31
CA SER A 43 -4.03 1.28 -2.21
C SER A 43 -4.30 -0.17 -2.66
N TYR A 44 -5.24 -0.38 -3.59
CA TYR A 44 -5.51 -1.69 -4.17
C TYR A 44 -4.36 -2.17 -5.05
N ARG A 45 -3.75 -1.26 -5.82
CA ARG A 45 -2.61 -1.57 -6.70
C ARG A 45 -1.39 -2.02 -5.90
N VAL A 46 -1.17 -1.50 -4.68
CA VAL A 46 -0.14 -2.01 -3.76
C VAL A 46 -0.38 -3.48 -3.42
N CYS A 47 -1.61 -3.83 -3.02
CA CYS A 47 -1.98 -5.21 -2.68
C CYS A 47 -1.79 -6.15 -3.88
N GLN A 48 -2.26 -5.73 -5.06
CA GLN A 48 -2.16 -6.49 -6.30
C GLN A 48 -0.71 -6.75 -6.70
N GLN A 49 0.16 -5.74 -6.63
CA GLN A 49 1.58 -5.86 -6.99
C GLN A 49 2.34 -6.80 -6.02
N ILE A 50 2.00 -6.81 -4.73
CA ILE A 50 2.59 -7.75 -3.75
C ILE A 50 2.16 -9.19 -4.07
N ALA A 51 0.86 -9.40 -4.29
CA ALA A 51 0.32 -10.72 -4.60
C ALA A 51 0.93 -11.26 -5.91
N GLU A 52 0.94 -10.44 -6.95
CA GLU A 52 1.52 -10.78 -8.24
C GLU A 52 3.02 -11.04 -8.14
N GLY A 53 3.77 -10.14 -7.49
CA GLY A 53 5.23 -10.25 -7.35
C GLY A 53 5.68 -11.53 -6.64
N THR A 54 4.88 -12.04 -5.70
CA THR A 54 5.16 -13.32 -5.03
C THR A 54 5.13 -14.51 -5.99
N GLY A 55 4.30 -14.46 -7.04
CA GLY A 55 4.20 -15.51 -8.05
C GLY A 55 5.10 -15.32 -9.27
N ARG A 56 5.77 -14.17 -9.43
CA ARG A 56 6.60 -13.88 -10.61
C ARG A 56 7.96 -14.58 -10.57
N TRP A 57 8.38 -15.06 -11.74
CA TRP A 57 9.70 -15.61 -12.00
C TRP A 57 10.13 -15.21 -13.43
N PRO A 58 11.41 -14.86 -13.67
CA PRO A 58 12.58 -14.94 -12.77
C PRO A 58 12.60 -13.88 -11.67
N ARG A 59 13.54 -14.01 -10.70
CA ARG A 59 13.67 -13.08 -9.55
C ARG A 59 13.72 -11.60 -9.94
N ALA A 60 14.19 -11.28 -11.14
CA ALA A 60 14.20 -9.90 -11.64
C ALA A 60 12.78 -9.33 -11.81
N GLU A 61 11.84 -10.12 -12.30
CA GLU A 61 10.43 -9.71 -12.47
C GLU A 61 9.71 -9.55 -11.14
N GLN A 62 9.99 -10.45 -10.18
CA GLN A 62 9.52 -10.34 -8.81
C GLN A 62 9.96 -9.02 -8.16
N ARG A 63 11.25 -8.67 -8.28
CA ARG A 63 11.76 -7.37 -7.81
C ARG A 63 11.09 -6.19 -8.50
N GLY A 64 10.78 -6.34 -9.80
CA GLY A 64 10.05 -5.34 -10.57
C GLY A 64 8.67 -5.06 -9.98
N ALA A 65 7.89 -6.10 -9.66
CA ALA A 65 6.59 -5.96 -9.01
C ALA A 65 6.68 -5.32 -7.62
N PHE A 66 7.64 -5.72 -6.78
CA PHE A 66 7.83 -5.08 -5.48
C PHE A 66 8.30 -3.63 -5.58
N SER A 67 9.10 -3.31 -6.60
CA SER A 67 9.48 -1.92 -6.91
C SER A 67 8.28 -1.10 -7.37
N GLY A 68 7.40 -1.68 -8.18
CA GLY A 68 6.13 -1.08 -8.59
C GLY A 68 5.23 -0.79 -7.40
N ALA A 69 5.02 -1.78 -6.51
CA ALA A 69 4.30 -1.60 -5.26
C ALA A 69 4.85 -0.43 -4.43
N ARG A 70 6.19 -0.36 -4.29
CA ARG A 70 6.84 0.73 -3.54
C ARG A 70 6.66 2.08 -4.23
N GLY A 71 6.68 2.13 -5.56
CA GLY A 71 6.35 3.32 -6.33
C GLY A 71 4.95 3.82 -6.01
N VAL A 72 3.95 2.92 -5.99
CA VAL A 72 2.57 3.29 -5.65
C VAL A 72 2.46 3.80 -4.21
N VAL A 73 3.17 3.19 -3.26
CA VAL A 73 3.23 3.67 -1.86
C VAL A 73 3.71 5.12 -1.81
N LEU A 74 4.72 5.49 -2.60
CA LEU A 74 5.21 6.86 -2.67
C LEU A 74 4.20 7.81 -3.32
N GLU A 75 3.44 7.36 -4.31
CA GLU A 75 2.34 8.14 -4.93
C GLU A 75 1.19 8.41 -3.96
N LEU A 76 0.90 7.50 -3.02
CA LEU A 76 -0.17 7.69 -2.03
C LEU A 76 0.14 8.78 -0.99
N VAL A 77 1.42 9.00 -0.65
CA VAL A 77 1.83 9.99 0.34
C VAL A 77 1.35 11.41 0.01
N PRO A 78 1.61 11.98 -1.18
CA PRO A 78 1.11 13.31 -1.52
C PRO A 78 -0.42 13.36 -1.62
N LEU A 79 -1.09 12.28 -2.05
CA LEU A 79 -2.56 12.24 -2.11
C LEU A 79 -3.19 12.29 -0.71
N LEU A 80 -2.61 11.60 0.27
CA LEU A 80 -3.05 11.69 1.66
C LEU A 80 -2.82 13.09 2.24
N GLU A 81 -1.69 13.73 1.94
CA GLU A 81 -1.43 15.10 2.39
C GLU A 81 -2.41 16.09 1.75
N LEU A 82 -2.76 15.92 0.47
CA LEU A 82 -3.79 16.73 -0.20
C LEU A 82 -5.16 16.54 0.46
N ALA A 83 -5.54 15.30 0.77
CA ALA A 83 -6.80 15.01 1.46
C ALA A 83 -6.84 15.64 2.86
N ARG A 84 -5.73 15.59 3.62
CA ARG A 84 -5.60 16.26 4.91
C ARG A 84 -5.72 17.77 4.79
N ARG A 85 -5.02 18.40 3.83
CA ARG A 85 -5.09 19.85 3.59
C ARG A 85 -6.49 20.32 3.17
N ALA A 86 -7.22 19.47 2.46
CA ALA A 86 -8.62 19.70 2.12
C ALA A 86 -9.59 19.42 3.30
N SER A 87 -9.07 19.11 4.50
CA SER A 87 -9.86 18.75 5.69
C SER A 87 -10.78 17.53 5.47
N LEU A 88 -10.40 16.64 4.56
CA LEU A 88 -11.12 15.38 4.27
C LEU A 88 -10.65 14.22 5.16
N LEU A 89 -9.52 14.38 5.83
CA LEU A 89 -8.94 13.40 6.75
C LEU A 89 -8.60 14.07 8.08
N PRO A 90 -8.97 13.46 9.22
CA PRO A 90 -8.42 13.83 10.53
C PRO A 90 -6.90 13.73 10.53
N VAL A 91 -6.23 14.59 11.31
CA VAL A 91 -4.77 14.65 11.38
C VAL A 91 -4.20 13.32 11.86
N GLU A 92 -4.83 12.72 12.86
CA GLU A 92 -4.43 11.46 13.49
C GLU A 92 -4.52 10.30 12.48
N MET A 93 -5.58 10.28 11.68
CA MET A 93 -5.76 9.28 10.62
C MET A 93 -4.72 9.45 9.52
N HIS A 94 -4.44 10.70 9.11
CA HIS A 94 -3.40 10.99 8.15
C HIS A 94 -2.01 10.54 8.65
N GLU A 95 -1.66 10.87 9.90
CA GLU A 95 -0.38 10.47 10.50
C GLU A 95 -0.25 8.96 10.62
N SER A 96 -1.31 8.27 11.06
CA SER A 96 -1.35 6.81 11.14
C SER A 96 -1.15 6.17 9.75
N LEU A 97 -1.89 6.60 8.74
CA LEU A 97 -1.76 6.10 7.37
C LEU A 97 -0.37 6.37 6.79
N LYS A 98 0.19 7.56 7.03
CA LYS A 98 1.54 7.91 6.58
C LYS A 98 2.59 7.01 7.23
N GLY A 99 2.46 6.70 8.52
CA GLY A 99 3.33 5.75 9.22
C GLY A 99 3.26 4.34 8.64
N GLU A 100 2.05 3.86 8.30
CA GLU A 100 1.87 2.57 7.63
C GLU A 100 2.50 2.55 6.23
N LEU A 101 2.33 3.62 5.43
CA LEU A 101 2.98 3.73 4.12
C LEU A 101 4.51 3.75 4.23
N GLU A 102 5.07 4.43 5.23
CA GLU A 102 6.52 4.41 5.48
C GLU A 102 7.01 2.99 5.79
N ALA A 103 6.29 2.27 6.65
CA ALA A 103 6.64 0.91 6.99
C ALA A 103 6.51 -0.05 5.79
N LEU A 104 5.45 0.06 4.98
CA LEU A 104 5.31 -0.68 3.73
C LEU A 104 6.48 -0.40 2.78
N SER A 105 6.89 0.86 2.63
CA SER A 105 8.05 1.23 1.79
C SER A 105 9.33 0.53 2.26
N LYS A 106 9.56 0.44 3.59
CA LYS A 106 10.71 -0.29 4.17
C LYS A 106 10.63 -1.79 3.92
N MET A 107 9.46 -2.41 4.14
CA MET A 107 9.27 -3.85 3.92
C MET A 107 9.47 -4.23 2.44
N LEU A 108 8.88 -3.46 1.53
CA LEU A 108 9.07 -3.63 0.08
C LEU A 108 10.53 -3.45 -0.33
N THR A 109 11.25 -2.50 0.29
CA THR A 109 12.71 -2.35 0.06
C THR A 109 13.48 -3.62 0.48
N GLY A 110 13.09 -4.26 1.59
CA GLY A 110 13.66 -5.55 2.00
C GLY A 110 13.43 -6.65 0.97
N LEU A 111 12.20 -6.78 0.49
CA LEU A 111 11.82 -7.73 -0.57
C LEU A 111 12.59 -7.50 -1.88
N ILE A 112 12.74 -6.24 -2.31
CA ILE A 112 13.51 -5.88 -3.51
C ILE A 112 14.98 -6.30 -3.36
N ARG A 113 15.55 -6.16 -2.17
CA ARG A 113 16.93 -6.55 -1.86
C ARG A 113 17.10 -8.06 -1.65
N GLY A 114 16.00 -8.83 -1.63
CA GLY A 114 15.99 -10.27 -1.40
C GLY A 114 16.10 -10.68 0.07
N GLY A 115 15.87 -9.74 1.01
CA GLY A 115 15.85 -9.99 2.43
C GLY A 115 14.43 -10.05 2.95
N GLU A 116 13.86 -11.24 3.02
CA GLU A 116 12.72 -11.50 3.90
C GLU A 116 13.18 -12.47 4.99
N LYS A 117 13.34 -11.96 6.21
CA LYS A 117 13.34 -12.82 7.39
C LYS A 117 11.90 -13.28 7.57
N LYS A 118 11.62 -14.56 7.30
CA LYS A 118 10.38 -15.18 7.76
C LYS A 118 10.40 -15.11 9.28
N GLU A 119 9.40 -14.48 9.89
CA GLU A 119 9.11 -14.73 11.30
C GLU A 119 8.66 -16.18 11.40
N GLU A 120 9.51 -17.00 12.02
CA GLU A 120 9.11 -18.32 12.51
C GLU A 120 8.07 -18.11 13.61
N LYS A 121 6.95 -18.84 13.48
CA LYS A 121 5.87 -18.88 14.48
C LYS A 121 6.33 -19.46 15.80
#